data_AF-A0A0L0P860-F1
#
_entry.id   AF-A0A0L0P860-F1
#
_cell.length_a   1.000
_cell.length_b   1.000
_cell.length_c   1.000
_cell.angle_alpha   90.00
_cell.angle_beta   90.00
_cell.angle_gamma   90.00
#
_symmetry.space_group_name_H-M   'P 1'
#
loop_
_entity.id
_entity.type
_entity.pdbx_description
1 polymer ?
#
loop_
_entity_poly.entity_id
_entity_poly.type
_entity_poly.pdbx_seq_one_letter_code
_entity_poly.pdbx_strand_id
1 'polypeptide(L)'
;MKMLIFVWGSGSMCELGLGPDALTKEVKRPRANPYLSPAKLGKDVGIVDFAVGGMHVLALDSMNRVWSWGNNDCKVLGRDTTKVKEKLKSVDSDSDDEDGDLNEAESTPGLVEDLPQNGLKVVQLLATDNLSGVLYENGDVYTWGTFRGNEGLLGFDSNTQVQETPCRMSSLKNIVQLAGGKDHVLALDTKGIVYAWGNGQQFQLGRRVLERHKLTALSPQQFGLYDIKYIACGDYHCFAVNLNDEVFAWGLNQYGQCGIYGENELEDGSLVTKPTKVSGISGKGVVSIAGGEHHSVALMNTGTVFTWGRLDMQELGIPSQKLPLYTYRDAHGRARSVPFPTQIQIGESTDTKVKAIGTGSHHSFAVTEEGVVYAWGFGDTYAPGLGPLDGDVELPTKIYNTATKDMKIEMISGGGQFSVSGGIPSSNEDRIPPSSST
;
A
#
# COMPACT_ATOMS: atom_id res chain seq x y z
N MET A 1 13.12 10.06 -11.53
CA MET A 1 14.21 9.10 -11.22
C MET A 1 13.79 7.74 -11.80
N LYS A 2 14.69 6.95 -12.40
CA LYS A 2 14.35 5.64 -13.00
C LYS A 2 14.78 4.52 -12.07
N MET A 3 13.84 3.75 -11.56
CA MET A 3 14.08 2.71 -10.55
C MET A 3 14.08 1.31 -11.17
N LEU A 4 14.88 0.43 -10.56
CA LEU A 4 14.72 -1.01 -10.70
C LEU A 4 13.68 -1.48 -9.68
N ILE A 5 12.77 -2.34 -10.13
CA ILE A 5 11.67 -2.86 -9.31
C ILE A 5 12.02 -4.23 -8.76
N PHE A 6 11.82 -4.40 -7.45
CA PHE A 6 11.98 -5.65 -6.74
C PHE A 6 10.66 -6.09 -6.13
N VAL A 7 10.39 -7.39 -6.17
CA VAL A 7 9.14 -8.00 -5.71
C VAL A 7 9.45 -9.25 -4.87
N TRP A 8 8.65 -9.51 -3.83
CA TRP A 8 8.77 -10.69 -2.97
C TRP A 8 7.47 -10.93 -2.19
N GLY A 9 7.38 -12.09 -1.52
CA GLY A 9 6.21 -12.59 -0.80
C GLY A 9 5.54 -13.76 -1.51
N SER A 10 4.22 -13.87 -1.35
CA SER A 10 3.36 -14.85 -2.03
C SER A 10 2.65 -14.21 -3.22
N GLY A 11 2.71 -14.88 -4.37
CA GLY A 11 2.16 -14.49 -5.66
C GLY A 11 1.11 -15.46 -6.18
N SER A 12 0.39 -16.12 -5.27
CA SER A 12 -0.61 -17.15 -5.59
C SER A 12 -1.73 -16.66 -6.53
N MET A 13 -1.95 -15.35 -6.62
CA MET A 13 -2.92 -14.68 -7.50
C MET A 13 -2.23 -13.68 -8.45
N CYS A 14 -1.02 -14.01 -8.92
CA CYS A 14 -0.23 -13.23 -9.88
C CYS A 14 0.40 -11.93 -9.33
N GLU A 15 0.34 -11.67 -8.03
CA GLU A 15 0.73 -10.39 -7.42
C GLU A 15 2.21 -10.03 -7.59
N LEU A 16 3.08 -11.03 -7.76
CA LEU A 16 4.51 -10.80 -7.90
C LEU A 16 4.90 -10.31 -9.30
N GLY A 17 4.08 -10.51 -10.32
CA GLY A 17 4.39 -10.01 -11.67
C GLY A 17 5.68 -10.63 -12.25
N LEU A 18 5.97 -11.89 -11.91
CA LEU A 18 7.21 -12.60 -12.25
C LEU A 18 7.02 -13.67 -13.34
N GLY A 19 5.87 -13.67 -14.02
CA GLY A 19 5.52 -14.63 -15.06
C GLY A 19 4.76 -15.86 -14.53
N PRO A 20 4.40 -16.80 -15.42
CA PRO A 20 3.46 -17.88 -15.10
C PRO A 20 4.07 -19.09 -14.38
N ASP A 21 5.39 -19.15 -14.26
CA ASP A 21 6.13 -20.30 -13.73
C ASP A 21 5.83 -20.50 -12.24
N ALA A 22 5.55 -21.75 -11.83
CA ALA A 22 5.25 -22.11 -10.43
C ALA A 22 6.36 -21.68 -9.45
N LEU A 23 7.63 -21.69 -9.87
CA LEU A 23 8.78 -21.23 -9.07
C LEU A 23 8.77 -19.72 -8.76
N THR A 24 7.84 -18.99 -9.36
CA THR A 24 7.69 -17.54 -9.18
C THR A 24 6.54 -17.17 -8.25
N LYS A 25 5.72 -18.15 -7.83
CA LYS A 25 4.62 -17.96 -6.87
C LYS A 25 5.07 -17.62 -5.46
N GLU A 26 6.28 -18.00 -5.07
CA GLU A 26 6.78 -17.74 -3.72
C GLU A 26 8.22 -17.24 -3.80
N VAL A 27 8.45 -16.05 -3.28
CA VAL A 27 9.75 -15.38 -3.36
C VAL A 27 10.08 -14.84 -1.98
N LYS A 28 10.99 -15.51 -1.27
CA LYS A 28 11.26 -15.24 0.16
C LYS A 28 12.13 -14.00 0.42
N ARG A 29 12.77 -13.47 -0.60
CA ARG A 29 13.68 -12.31 -0.55
C ARG A 29 13.50 -11.45 -1.80
N PRO A 30 13.75 -10.13 -1.75
CA PRO A 30 13.59 -9.25 -2.90
C PRO A 30 14.21 -9.79 -4.19
N ARG A 31 13.40 -9.96 -5.23
CA ARG A 31 13.85 -10.40 -6.56
C ARG A 31 13.61 -9.28 -7.55
N ALA A 32 14.63 -8.95 -8.35
CA ALA A 32 14.48 -7.97 -9.42
C ALA A 32 13.45 -8.47 -10.44
N ASN A 33 12.50 -7.63 -10.82
CA ASN A 33 11.48 -7.98 -11.80
C ASN A 33 12.06 -7.87 -13.23
N PRO A 34 12.22 -8.99 -13.96
CA PRO A 34 12.87 -8.97 -15.28
C PRO A 34 12.00 -8.32 -16.36
N TYR A 35 10.67 -8.29 -16.19
CA TYR A 35 9.71 -7.72 -17.14
C TYR A 35 9.70 -6.18 -17.11
N LEU A 36 10.19 -5.58 -16.02
CA LEU A 36 10.36 -4.14 -15.87
C LEU A 36 11.83 -3.71 -16.02
N SER A 37 12.66 -4.56 -16.62
CA SER A 37 14.05 -4.22 -16.92
C SER A 37 14.16 -3.23 -18.09
N PRO A 38 15.26 -2.46 -18.18
CA PRO A 38 15.51 -1.58 -19.34
C PRO A 38 15.46 -2.33 -20.69
N ALA A 39 15.81 -3.62 -20.71
CA ALA A 39 15.74 -4.46 -21.91
C ALA A 39 14.29 -4.67 -22.40
N LYS A 40 13.30 -4.65 -21.49
CA LYS A 40 11.88 -4.85 -21.78
C LYS A 40 11.12 -3.53 -21.95
N LEU A 41 11.44 -2.53 -21.15
CA LEU A 41 10.77 -1.22 -21.21
C LEU A 41 11.24 -0.35 -22.38
N GLY A 42 12.48 -0.56 -22.85
CA GLY A 42 13.18 0.25 -23.83
C GLY A 42 14.46 0.85 -23.25
N LYS A 43 15.50 0.98 -24.08
CA LYS A 43 16.75 1.65 -23.70
C LYS A 43 16.39 3.08 -23.27
N ASP A 44 16.72 3.43 -22.04
CA ASP A 44 16.37 4.71 -21.38
C ASP A 44 14.93 4.86 -20.87
N VAL A 45 14.14 3.79 -20.77
CA VAL A 45 12.86 3.80 -20.05
C VAL A 45 13.02 3.08 -18.71
N GLY A 46 12.42 3.63 -17.66
CA GLY A 46 12.37 2.98 -16.35
C GLY A 46 11.14 3.40 -15.57
N ILE A 47 10.81 2.62 -14.54
CA ILE A 47 9.70 2.93 -13.64
C ILE A 47 10.07 4.13 -12.77
N VAL A 48 9.12 5.05 -12.60
CA VAL A 48 9.29 6.30 -11.85
C VAL A 48 8.39 6.39 -10.63
N ASP A 49 7.30 5.61 -10.59
CA ASP A 49 6.35 5.53 -9.49
C ASP A 49 5.61 4.18 -9.54
N PHE A 50 5.05 3.73 -8.41
CA PHE A 50 4.17 2.57 -8.33
C PHE A 50 3.19 2.68 -7.16
N ALA A 51 2.01 2.08 -7.33
CA ALA A 51 1.01 1.91 -6.27
C ALA A 51 0.70 0.41 -6.10
N VAL A 52 0.74 -0.06 -4.87
CA VAL A 52 0.48 -1.46 -4.52
C VAL A 52 -0.89 -1.55 -3.85
N GLY A 53 -1.79 -2.30 -4.46
CA GLY A 53 -3.09 -2.66 -3.87
C GLY A 53 -3.01 -3.99 -3.12
N GLY A 54 -4.15 -4.51 -2.68
CA GLY A 54 -4.18 -5.79 -1.95
C GLY A 54 -3.66 -6.98 -2.77
N MET A 55 -4.02 -7.03 -4.06
CA MET A 55 -3.73 -8.16 -4.97
C MET A 55 -3.26 -7.74 -6.37
N HIS A 56 -2.92 -6.47 -6.57
CA HIS A 56 -2.44 -5.97 -7.85
C HIS A 56 -1.51 -4.76 -7.66
N VAL A 57 -0.79 -4.42 -8.72
CA VAL A 57 0.14 -3.28 -8.71
C VAL A 57 -0.06 -2.46 -9.98
N LEU A 58 0.00 -1.15 -9.83
CA LEU A 58 0.19 -0.22 -10.94
C LEU A 58 1.60 0.36 -10.89
N ALA A 59 2.25 0.55 -12.04
CA ALA A 59 3.55 1.20 -12.14
C ALA A 59 3.57 2.22 -13.29
N LEU A 60 4.17 3.38 -13.06
CA LEU A 60 4.29 4.46 -14.03
C LEU A 60 5.72 4.47 -14.57
N ASP A 61 5.89 4.49 -15.88
CA ASP A 61 7.21 4.64 -16.48
C ASP A 61 7.53 6.09 -16.87
N SER A 62 8.81 6.34 -17.19
CA SER A 62 9.30 7.66 -17.59
C SER A 62 8.74 8.17 -18.92
N MET A 63 7.99 7.34 -19.65
CA MET A 63 7.26 7.69 -20.87
C MET A 63 5.78 8.00 -20.60
N ASN A 64 5.40 8.12 -19.33
CA ASN A 64 4.03 8.37 -18.90
C ASN A 64 3.06 7.24 -19.27
N ARG A 65 3.56 5.99 -19.35
CA ARG A 65 2.73 4.81 -19.56
C ARG A 65 2.50 4.10 -18.24
N VAL A 66 1.28 3.61 -18.04
CA VAL A 66 0.89 2.85 -16.85
C VAL A 66 0.92 1.36 -17.15
N TRP A 67 1.61 0.63 -16.29
CA TRP A 67 1.75 -0.82 -16.30
C TRP A 67 0.93 -1.41 -15.15
N SER A 68 0.40 -2.62 -15.33
CA SER A 68 -0.37 -3.32 -14.31
C SER A 68 -0.11 -4.83 -14.32
N TRP A 69 -0.18 -5.46 -13.15
CA TRP A 69 -0.17 -6.93 -12.97
C TRP A 69 -0.85 -7.33 -11.65
N GLY A 70 -1.20 -8.60 -11.52
CA GLY A 70 -1.94 -9.15 -10.36
C GLY A 70 -3.27 -9.78 -10.75
N ASN A 71 -4.13 -10.03 -9.76
CA ASN A 71 -5.46 -10.61 -9.99
C ASN A 71 -6.33 -9.66 -10.84
N ASN A 72 -7.01 -10.19 -11.87
CA ASN A 72 -7.88 -9.38 -12.73
C ASN A 72 -9.37 -9.76 -12.69
N ASP A 73 -9.84 -10.47 -11.66
CA ASP A 73 -11.25 -10.89 -11.53
C ASP A 73 -12.20 -9.69 -11.49
N CYS A 74 -11.77 -8.61 -10.84
CA CYS A 74 -12.48 -7.34 -10.74
C CYS A 74 -12.02 -6.32 -11.78
N LYS A 75 -11.32 -6.74 -12.84
CA LYS A 75 -10.83 -5.88 -13.94
C LYS A 75 -9.91 -4.73 -13.49
N VAL A 76 -9.24 -4.88 -12.36
CA VAL A 76 -8.32 -3.86 -11.79
C VAL A 76 -7.09 -3.60 -12.63
N LEU A 77 -6.74 -4.47 -13.58
CA LEU A 77 -5.57 -4.25 -14.42
C LEU A 77 -5.83 -3.26 -15.56
N GLY A 78 -7.09 -2.92 -15.85
CA GLY A 78 -7.45 -1.92 -16.88
C GLY A 78 -7.00 -2.31 -18.28
N ARG A 79 -6.88 -3.62 -18.55
CA ARG A 79 -6.43 -4.22 -19.81
C ARG A 79 -6.98 -5.63 -19.95
N ASP A 80 -7.09 -6.10 -21.18
CA ASP A 80 -7.55 -7.46 -21.47
C ASP A 80 -6.51 -8.54 -21.05
N THR A 81 -6.92 -9.47 -20.19
CA THR A 81 -6.11 -10.64 -19.76
C THR A 81 -6.66 -11.97 -20.25
N THR A 82 -7.67 -11.96 -21.12
CA THR A 82 -8.37 -13.19 -21.57
C THR A 82 -7.70 -13.84 -22.79
N LYS A 83 -6.91 -13.10 -23.56
CA LYS A 83 -6.43 -13.50 -24.90
C LYS A 83 -5.21 -14.43 -24.94
N VAL A 84 -4.79 -15.04 -23.83
CA VAL A 84 -3.66 -15.98 -23.86
C VAL A 84 -4.14 -17.34 -24.31
N LYS A 85 -3.42 -17.92 -25.29
CA LYS A 85 -3.62 -19.29 -25.76
C LYS A 85 -3.48 -20.23 -24.58
N GLU A 86 -4.57 -20.81 -24.11
CA GLU A 86 -4.51 -22.09 -23.41
C GLU A 86 -3.66 -23.01 -24.29
N LYS A 87 -2.46 -23.38 -23.82
CA LYS A 87 -1.79 -24.55 -24.36
C LYS A 87 -2.61 -25.74 -23.89
N LEU A 88 -3.70 -26.03 -24.60
CA LEU A 88 -4.36 -27.33 -24.56
C LEU A 88 -3.31 -28.37 -24.96
N LYS A 89 -2.69 -29.04 -23.97
CA LYS A 89 -1.83 -30.19 -24.24
C LYS A 89 -2.72 -31.38 -24.60
N SER A 90 -2.33 -32.06 -25.68
CA SER A 90 -2.75 -33.41 -25.99
C SER A 90 -2.35 -34.36 -24.86
N VAL A 91 -3.20 -35.35 -24.58
CA VAL A 91 -3.18 -36.29 -23.45
C VAL A 91 -1.94 -37.21 -23.37
N ASP A 92 -0.94 -37.06 -24.24
CA ASP A 92 0.14 -38.05 -24.44
C ASP A 92 1.57 -37.55 -24.09
N SER A 93 1.77 -36.77 -23.03
CA SER A 93 3.13 -36.50 -22.51
C SER A 93 3.26 -36.83 -21.02
N ASP A 94 3.85 -37.99 -20.73
CA ASP A 94 4.27 -38.48 -19.41
C ASP A 94 5.47 -37.69 -18.82
N SER A 95 5.39 -36.36 -18.81
CA SER A 95 6.31 -35.52 -18.06
C SER A 95 5.58 -34.92 -16.86
N ASP A 96 5.90 -35.39 -15.65
CA ASP A 96 5.48 -34.85 -14.35
C ASP A 96 6.07 -33.43 -14.08
N ASP A 97 6.19 -32.59 -15.12
CA ASP A 97 6.53 -31.18 -14.97
C ASP A 97 5.21 -30.41 -14.87
N GLU A 98 4.87 -30.03 -13.64
CA GLU A 98 3.73 -29.19 -13.26
C GLU A 98 3.73 -27.86 -14.06
N ASP A 99 3.08 -27.88 -15.22
CA ASP A 99 3.01 -26.79 -16.18
C ASP A 99 2.23 -25.57 -15.61
N GLY A 100 2.94 -24.55 -15.12
CA GLY A 100 2.54 -23.13 -15.07
C GLY A 100 1.15 -22.79 -14.56
N ASP A 101 0.96 -22.78 -13.24
CA ASP A 101 -0.33 -22.54 -12.58
C ASP A 101 -0.89 -21.10 -12.64
N LEU A 102 -0.13 -20.10 -13.07
CA LEU A 102 -0.58 -18.69 -13.08
C LEU A 102 -0.93 -18.21 -14.49
N ASN A 103 -1.97 -17.38 -14.60
CA ASN A 103 -2.33 -16.75 -15.88
C ASN A 103 -1.17 -15.85 -16.36
N GLU A 104 -0.60 -16.12 -17.53
CA GLU A 104 0.56 -15.40 -18.08
C GLU A 104 0.29 -13.90 -18.27
N ALA A 105 -0.91 -13.51 -18.71
CA ALA A 105 -1.26 -12.10 -18.90
C ALA A 105 -1.44 -11.35 -17.59
N GLU A 106 -1.84 -12.02 -16.51
CA GLU A 106 -2.01 -11.43 -15.17
C GLU A 106 -0.69 -11.39 -14.40
N SER A 107 0.08 -12.47 -14.48
CA SER A 107 1.38 -12.65 -13.83
C SER A 107 2.55 -11.95 -14.52
N THR A 108 2.32 -11.36 -15.70
CA THR A 108 3.31 -10.56 -16.40
C THR A 108 2.85 -9.10 -16.49
N PRO A 109 3.68 -8.13 -16.07
CA PRO A 109 3.39 -6.71 -16.25
C PRO A 109 3.04 -6.35 -17.69
N GLY A 110 1.87 -5.74 -17.88
CA GLY A 110 1.34 -5.29 -19.17
C GLY A 110 0.85 -3.86 -19.10
N LEU A 111 0.66 -3.21 -20.26
CA LEU A 111 0.21 -1.82 -20.33
C LEU A 111 -1.30 -1.72 -20.08
N VAL A 112 -1.70 -0.75 -19.27
CA VAL A 112 -3.10 -0.33 -19.12
C VAL A 112 -3.58 0.26 -20.45
N GLU A 113 -4.79 -0.12 -20.86
CA GLU A 113 -5.41 0.28 -22.12
C GLU A 113 -6.32 1.50 -21.93
N ASP A 114 -6.65 2.20 -23.03
CA ASP A 114 -7.66 3.28 -23.07
C ASP A 114 -7.44 4.49 -22.13
N LEU A 115 -6.24 4.66 -21.57
CA LEU A 115 -5.87 5.91 -20.89
C LEU A 115 -5.72 7.07 -21.91
N PRO A 116 -6.18 8.28 -21.57
CA PRO A 116 -6.02 9.45 -22.44
C PRO A 116 -4.57 9.72 -22.85
N GLN A 117 -4.33 9.79 -24.16
CA GLN A 117 -3.04 10.16 -24.75
C GLN A 117 -3.03 11.63 -25.22
N ASN A 118 -3.50 12.53 -24.35
CA ASN A 118 -3.65 13.96 -24.67
C ASN A 118 -2.44 14.82 -24.25
N GLY A 119 -1.30 14.20 -23.94
CA GLY A 119 -0.08 14.88 -23.50
C GLY A 119 -0.05 15.26 -22.02
N LEU A 120 -1.12 14.98 -21.26
CA LEU A 120 -1.13 15.18 -19.81
C LEU A 120 -0.29 14.12 -19.09
N LYS A 121 0.45 14.55 -18.08
CA LYS A 121 1.23 13.66 -17.22
C LYS A 121 0.39 13.07 -16.09
N VAL A 122 0.55 11.77 -15.86
CA VAL A 122 0.11 11.10 -14.64
C VAL A 122 1.05 11.52 -13.52
N VAL A 123 0.49 12.00 -12.41
CA VAL A 123 1.23 12.49 -11.25
C VAL A 123 1.06 11.62 -10.01
N GLN A 124 0.07 10.73 -9.99
CA GLN A 124 -0.13 9.75 -8.93
C GLN A 124 -0.89 8.52 -9.44
N LEU A 125 -0.51 7.34 -8.94
CA LEU A 125 -1.23 6.08 -9.10
C LEU A 125 -2.04 5.74 -7.85
N LEU A 126 -3.12 4.99 -8.03
CA LEU A 126 -3.99 4.51 -6.96
C LEU A 126 -4.29 3.02 -7.18
N ALA A 127 -4.10 2.21 -6.16
CA ALA A 127 -4.50 0.80 -6.15
C ALA A 127 -5.11 0.46 -4.79
N THR A 128 -6.34 -0.05 -4.78
CA THR A 128 -7.02 -0.62 -3.61
C THR A 128 -6.98 -2.16 -3.72
N ASP A 129 -7.84 -2.90 -3.03
CA ASP A 129 -7.97 -4.34 -3.33
C ASP A 129 -8.55 -4.55 -4.73
N ASN A 130 -9.60 -3.79 -5.07
CA ASN A 130 -10.45 -4.07 -6.23
C ASN A 130 -10.74 -2.86 -7.13
N LEU A 131 -10.11 -1.71 -6.87
CA LEU A 131 -10.16 -0.51 -7.70
C LEU A 131 -8.74 -0.05 -8.02
N SER A 132 -8.55 0.44 -9.23
CA SER A 132 -7.34 1.12 -9.70
C SER A 132 -7.67 2.54 -10.15
N GLY A 133 -6.68 3.42 -10.16
CA GLY A 133 -6.85 4.76 -10.68
C GLY A 133 -5.57 5.53 -10.94
N VAL A 134 -5.72 6.66 -11.63
CA VAL A 134 -4.67 7.62 -11.94
C VAL A 134 -5.16 9.04 -11.70
N LEU A 135 -4.26 9.89 -11.24
CA LEU A 135 -4.43 11.34 -11.17
C LEU A 135 -3.52 11.99 -12.22
N TYR A 136 -4.09 12.84 -13.06
CA TYR A 136 -3.36 13.65 -14.02
C TYR A 136 -2.99 15.03 -13.46
N GLU A 137 -1.96 15.65 -14.02
CA GLU A 137 -1.44 16.97 -13.59
C GLU A 137 -2.46 18.12 -13.66
N ASN A 138 -3.51 17.98 -14.47
CA ASN A 138 -4.61 18.93 -14.55
C ASN A 138 -5.72 18.70 -13.50
N GLY A 139 -5.55 17.68 -12.64
CA GLY A 139 -6.50 17.29 -11.61
C GLY A 139 -7.62 16.35 -12.08
N ASP A 140 -7.55 15.83 -13.30
CA ASP A 140 -8.47 14.78 -13.77
C ASP A 140 -8.13 13.45 -13.13
N VAL A 141 -9.16 12.74 -12.68
CA VAL A 141 -9.06 11.42 -12.08
C VAL A 141 -9.73 10.40 -12.99
N TYR A 142 -9.04 9.30 -13.26
CA TYR A 142 -9.60 8.13 -13.94
C TYR A 142 -9.51 6.92 -13.01
N THR A 143 -10.58 6.13 -12.94
CA THR A 143 -10.64 4.91 -12.12
C THR A 143 -11.29 3.78 -12.88
N TRP A 144 -10.94 2.55 -12.52
CA TRP A 144 -11.52 1.32 -13.05
C TRP A 144 -11.47 0.21 -11.99
N GLY A 145 -12.19 -0.88 -12.22
CA GLY A 145 -12.45 -1.93 -11.25
C GLY A 145 -13.79 -1.74 -10.55
N THR A 146 -13.84 -2.01 -9.24
CA THR A 146 -15.07 -1.98 -8.43
C THR A 146 -14.75 -1.83 -6.94
N PHE A 147 -15.79 -1.60 -6.14
CA PHE A 147 -15.70 -1.72 -4.68
C PHE A 147 -16.41 -2.98 -4.20
N ARG A 148 -15.92 -3.55 -3.10
CA ARG A 148 -16.59 -4.64 -2.37
C ARG A 148 -17.05 -4.19 -1.00
N GLY A 149 -18.11 -4.85 -0.53
CA GLY A 149 -18.57 -4.83 0.84
C GLY A 149 -18.63 -6.24 1.42
N ASN A 150 -19.07 -6.36 2.67
CA ASN A 150 -19.16 -7.65 3.35
C ASN A 150 -20.09 -8.65 2.64
N GLU A 151 -21.01 -8.17 1.80
CA GLU A 151 -21.99 -8.98 1.04
C GLU A 151 -21.51 -9.35 -0.38
N GLY A 152 -20.31 -8.93 -0.78
CA GLY A 152 -19.77 -9.15 -2.12
C GLY A 152 -19.52 -7.85 -2.89
N LEU A 153 -19.74 -7.85 -4.21
CA LEU A 153 -19.56 -6.67 -5.04
C LEU A 153 -20.55 -5.57 -4.65
N LEU A 154 -20.03 -4.39 -4.34
CA LEU A 154 -20.83 -3.18 -4.08
C LEU A 154 -21.13 -2.45 -5.39
N GLY A 155 -20.14 -2.35 -6.28
CA GLY A 155 -20.25 -1.68 -7.58
C GLY A 155 -19.14 -0.64 -7.80
N PHE A 156 -18.97 -0.20 -9.04
CA PHE A 156 -18.13 0.92 -9.41
C PHE A 156 -18.90 2.25 -9.24
N ASP A 157 -20.11 2.30 -9.77
CA ASP A 157 -21.07 3.40 -9.60
C ASP A 157 -22.52 2.86 -9.49
N SER A 158 -23.52 3.74 -9.51
CA SER A 158 -24.93 3.34 -9.37
C SER A 158 -25.50 2.51 -10.52
N ASN A 159 -24.85 2.52 -11.69
CA ASN A 159 -25.28 1.86 -12.92
C ASN A 159 -24.27 0.81 -13.42
N THR A 160 -23.04 0.84 -12.92
CA THR A 160 -21.92 0.01 -13.37
C THR A 160 -21.41 -0.83 -12.19
N GLN A 161 -21.48 -2.15 -12.32
CA GLN A 161 -20.99 -3.05 -11.26
C GLN A 161 -19.47 -3.16 -11.28
N VAL A 162 -18.86 -3.37 -12.45
CA VAL A 162 -17.41 -3.44 -12.65
C VAL A 162 -17.07 -2.60 -13.87
N GLN A 163 -16.13 -1.67 -13.71
CA GLN A 163 -15.65 -0.82 -14.79
C GLN A 163 -14.38 -1.44 -15.37
N GLU A 164 -14.44 -1.99 -16.59
CA GLU A 164 -13.32 -2.78 -17.12
C GLU A 164 -12.12 -1.94 -17.58
N THR A 165 -12.39 -0.75 -18.10
CA THR A 165 -11.39 0.16 -18.66
C THR A 165 -11.40 1.51 -17.93
N PRO A 166 -10.30 2.27 -17.95
CA PRO A 166 -10.23 3.57 -17.26
C PRO A 166 -11.38 4.51 -17.58
N CYS A 167 -12.13 4.93 -16.56
CA CYS A 167 -13.27 5.84 -16.68
C CYS A 167 -13.02 7.15 -15.94
N ARG A 168 -13.34 8.28 -16.57
CA ARG A 168 -13.13 9.62 -15.97
C ARG A 168 -14.16 9.91 -14.89
N MET A 169 -13.68 10.28 -13.71
CA MET A 169 -14.49 10.72 -12.57
C MET A 169 -14.90 12.19 -12.73
N SER A 170 -15.92 12.46 -13.55
CA SER A 170 -16.37 13.82 -13.91
C SER A 170 -16.88 14.68 -12.74
N SER A 171 -17.23 14.06 -11.62
CA SER A 171 -17.65 14.74 -10.39
C SER A 171 -16.49 15.35 -9.61
N LEU A 172 -15.27 14.86 -9.81
CA LEU A 172 -14.06 15.36 -9.20
C LEU A 172 -13.42 16.45 -10.07
N LYS A 173 -12.95 17.53 -9.44
CA LYS A 173 -12.32 18.66 -10.12
C LYS A 173 -11.16 19.19 -9.29
N ASN A 174 -10.07 19.56 -9.98
CA ASN A 174 -8.88 20.16 -9.35
C ASN A 174 -8.31 19.30 -8.20
N ILE A 175 -8.26 17.99 -8.40
CA ILE A 175 -7.70 17.05 -7.42
C ILE A 175 -6.18 17.16 -7.41
N VAL A 176 -5.59 17.09 -6.22
CA VAL A 176 -4.14 17.17 -6.00
C VAL A 176 -3.56 15.92 -5.33
N GLN A 177 -4.40 15.10 -4.69
CA GLN A 177 -3.98 13.86 -4.06
C GLN A 177 -5.13 12.85 -4.01
N LEU A 178 -4.80 11.57 -4.16
CA LEU A 178 -5.65 10.42 -3.90
C LEU A 178 -5.07 9.59 -2.75
N ALA A 179 -5.92 8.91 -1.99
CA ALA A 179 -5.52 7.87 -1.04
C ALA A 179 -6.52 6.72 -1.09
N GLY A 180 -6.04 5.48 -1.22
CA GLY A 180 -6.87 4.29 -1.30
C GLY A 180 -6.73 3.46 -0.02
N GLY A 181 -7.87 3.04 0.53
CA GLY A 181 -7.88 1.92 1.46
C GLY A 181 -8.20 0.63 0.72
N LYS A 182 -8.85 -0.34 1.38
CA LYS A 182 -9.20 -1.63 0.78
C LYS A 182 -10.30 -1.51 -0.28
N ASP A 183 -11.40 -0.89 0.11
CA ASP A 183 -12.61 -0.74 -0.71
C ASP A 183 -13.17 0.69 -0.63
N HIS A 184 -12.32 1.68 -0.42
CA HIS A 184 -12.72 3.09 -0.43
C HIS A 184 -11.58 3.98 -0.92
N VAL A 185 -11.93 5.17 -1.39
CA VAL A 185 -10.97 6.16 -1.87
C VAL A 185 -11.28 7.52 -1.26
N LEU A 186 -10.22 8.23 -0.91
CA LEU A 186 -10.22 9.65 -0.60
C LEU A 186 -9.60 10.45 -1.74
N ALA A 187 -10.15 11.62 -2.03
CA ALA A 187 -9.56 12.61 -2.91
C ALA A 187 -9.47 13.97 -2.22
N LEU A 188 -8.34 14.66 -2.39
CA LEU A 188 -8.09 16.00 -1.88
C LEU A 188 -8.06 16.98 -3.05
N ASP A 189 -8.83 18.07 -2.96
CA ASP A 189 -8.79 19.15 -3.95
C ASP A 189 -7.84 20.29 -3.57
N THR A 190 -7.56 21.16 -4.54
CA THR A 190 -6.74 22.39 -4.37
C THR A 190 -7.23 23.36 -3.28
N LYS A 191 -8.47 23.23 -2.80
CA LYS A 191 -9.03 24.08 -1.73
C LYS A 191 -8.94 23.43 -0.36
N GLY A 192 -8.33 22.25 -0.27
CA GLY A 192 -8.22 21.50 0.98
C GLY A 192 -9.50 20.77 1.38
N ILE A 193 -10.43 20.53 0.43
CA ILE A 193 -11.66 19.76 0.67
C ILE A 193 -11.39 18.29 0.39
N VAL A 194 -11.84 17.42 1.29
CA VAL A 194 -11.74 15.96 1.13
C VAL A 194 -13.06 15.36 0.68
N TYR A 195 -12.99 14.51 -0.33
CA TYR A 195 -14.09 13.70 -0.86
C TYR A 195 -13.82 12.24 -0.55
N ALA A 196 -14.87 11.46 -0.30
CA ALA A 196 -14.79 10.02 -0.10
C ALA A 196 -15.87 9.27 -0.89
N TRP A 197 -15.53 8.08 -1.38
CA TRP A 197 -16.48 7.13 -1.97
C TRP A 197 -16.01 5.68 -1.88
N GLY A 198 -16.93 4.76 -2.15
CA GLY A 198 -16.73 3.31 -2.08
C GLY A 198 -17.54 2.69 -0.94
N ASN A 199 -16.98 1.68 -0.29
CA ASN A 199 -17.56 1.05 0.88
C ASN A 199 -17.48 1.99 2.10
N GLY A 200 -18.55 2.06 2.89
CA GLY A 200 -18.64 2.87 4.11
C GLY A 200 -19.09 2.12 5.36
N GLN A 201 -19.04 0.78 5.36
CA GLN A 201 -19.55 -0.06 6.46
C GLN A 201 -18.85 0.19 7.80
N GLN A 202 -17.61 0.69 7.80
CA GLN A 202 -16.79 0.96 8.98
C GLN A 202 -16.50 2.47 9.11
N PHE A 203 -17.36 3.32 8.54
CA PHE A 203 -17.26 4.79 8.58
C PHE A 203 -16.02 5.38 7.87
N GLN A 204 -15.29 4.62 7.06
CA GLN A 204 -14.17 5.13 6.24
C GLN A 204 -14.55 6.33 5.34
N LEU A 205 -15.83 6.51 5.00
CA LEU A 205 -16.31 7.66 4.22
C LEU A 205 -16.53 8.95 5.05
N GLY A 206 -16.22 8.94 6.35
CA GLY A 206 -16.40 10.09 7.25
C GLY A 206 -17.86 10.46 7.53
N ARG A 207 -18.82 9.64 7.07
CA ARG A 207 -20.26 9.82 7.21
C ARG A 207 -20.97 8.48 7.30
N ARG A 208 -22.16 8.48 7.91
CA ARG A 208 -23.02 7.29 7.96
C ARG A 208 -23.69 7.05 6.60
N VAL A 209 -23.47 5.88 6.01
CA VAL A 209 -24.22 5.40 4.84
C VAL A 209 -25.35 4.50 5.32
N LEU A 210 -26.58 4.84 4.97
CA LEU A 210 -27.72 3.97 5.25
C LEU A 210 -27.81 2.90 4.16
N GLU A 211 -28.24 1.71 4.55
CA GLU A 211 -28.37 0.53 3.69
C GLU A 211 -29.06 0.83 2.33
N ARG A 212 -30.25 1.44 2.39
CA ARG A 212 -31.03 1.86 1.22
C ARG A 212 -30.34 2.89 0.30
N HIS A 213 -29.22 3.45 0.73
CA HIS A 213 -28.44 4.47 0.02
C HIS A 213 -27.00 4.01 -0.26
N LYS A 214 -26.68 2.71 -0.12
CA LYS A 214 -25.36 2.13 -0.41
C LYS A 214 -24.80 2.58 -1.77
N LEU A 215 -25.60 2.56 -2.84
CA LEU A 215 -25.16 2.96 -4.18
C LEU A 215 -24.80 4.44 -4.29
N THR A 216 -25.39 5.33 -3.47
CA THR A 216 -25.01 6.75 -3.46
C THR A 216 -23.63 6.98 -2.86
N ALA A 217 -23.11 6.01 -2.09
CA ALA A 217 -21.75 6.05 -1.54
C ALA A 217 -20.67 5.74 -2.58
N LEU A 218 -21.04 5.23 -3.75
CA LEU A 218 -20.14 4.98 -4.88
C LEU A 218 -19.76 6.25 -5.65
N SER A 219 -20.44 7.37 -5.38
CA SER A 219 -20.07 8.67 -5.94
C SER A 219 -19.25 9.50 -4.94
N PRO A 220 -18.17 10.17 -5.37
CA PRO A 220 -17.40 11.08 -4.51
C PRO A 220 -18.25 12.14 -3.84
N GLN A 221 -18.18 12.22 -2.51
CA GLN A 221 -18.89 13.22 -1.72
C GLN A 221 -17.99 13.80 -0.63
N GLN A 222 -18.10 15.12 -0.43
CA GLN A 222 -17.51 15.78 0.74
C GLN A 222 -18.25 15.40 2.02
N PHE A 223 -17.53 15.40 3.15
CA PHE A 223 -18.07 15.03 4.46
C PHE A 223 -17.71 16.03 5.57
N GLY A 224 -17.42 17.28 5.19
CA GLY A 224 -17.21 18.39 6.13
C GLY A 224 -15.79 18.49 6.70
N LEU A 225 -14.79 17.95 5.99
CA LEU A 225 -13.38 18.08 6.34
C LEU A 225 -12.69 19.07 5.39
N TYR A 226 -12.08 20.10 5.98
CA TYR A 226 -11.56 21.29 5.29
C TYR A 226 -10.13 21.63 5.74
N ASP A 227 -9.49 22.56 5.04
CA ASP A 227 -8.12 23.04 5.32
C ASP A 227 -7.09 21.91 5.36
N ILE A 228 -7.30 20.85 4.56
CA ILE A 228 -6.44 19.68 4.49
C ILE A 228 -5.29 19.90 3.50
N LYS A 229 -4.08 19.51 3.89
CA LYS A 229 -2.87 19.52 3.04
C LYS A 229 -2.39 18.13 2.64
N TYR A 230 -2.83 17.09 3.34
CA TYR A 230 -2.40 15.71 3.10
C TYR A 230 -3.48 14.72 3.56
N ILE A 231 -3.69 13.66 2.78
CA ILE A 231 -4.56 12.52 3.10
C ILE A 231 -3.79 11.20 3.01
N ALA A 232 -4.22 10.21 3.81
CA ALA A 232 -3.71 8.84 3.78
C ALA A 232 -4.80 7.86 4.23
N CYS A 233 -4.61 6.57 3.92
CA CYS A 233 -5.51 5.49 4.30
C CYS A 233 -4.74 4.29 4.85
N GLY A 234 -5.38 3.53 5.74
CA GLY A 234 -5.20 2.08 5.82
C GLY A 234 -6.39 1.37 5.17
N ASP A 235 -6.55 0.08 5.43
CA ASP A 235 -7.58 -0.71 4.73
C ASP A 235 -9.00 -0.21 5.05
N TYR A 236 -9.26 0.10 6.33
CA TYR A 236 -10.59 0.43 6.86
C TYR A 236 -10.62 1.72 7.71
N HIS A 237 -9.51 2.45 7.77
CA HIS A 237 -9.40 3.71 8.49
C HIS A 237 -8.60 4.72 7.68
N CYS A 238 -8.75 5.99 8.04
CA CYS A 238 -8.31 7.11 7.22
C CYS A 238 -7.60 8.14 8.08
N PHE A 239 -6.74 8.93 7.43
CA PHE A 239 -6.05 10.05 8.02
C PHE A 239 -6.11 11.29 7.14
N ALA A 240 -6.07 12.45 7.79
CA ALA A 240 -5.86 13.73 7.13
C ALA A 240 -4.99 14.63 8.00
N VAL A 241 -4.17 15.47 7.38
CA VAL A 241 -3.38 16.49 8.07
C VAL A 241 -3.80 17.85 7.56
N ASN A 242 -4.14 18.76 8.47
CA ASN A 242 -4.54 20.12 8.11
C ASN A 242 -3.35 21.07 7.96
N LEU A 243 -3.62 22.29 7.49
CA LEU A 243 -2.62 23.35 7.32
C LEU A 243 -1.90 23.74 8.62
N ASN A 244 -2.52 23.50 9.78
CA ASN A 244 -1.96 23.75 11.12
C ASN A 244 -1.18 22.55 11.69
N ASP A 245 -0.90 21.52 10.87
CA ASP A 245 -0.20 20.30 11.27
C ASP A 245 -0.96 19.43 12.29
N GLU A 246 -2.28 19.60 12.37
CA GLU A 246 -3.15 18.72 13.15
C GLU A 246 -3.50 17.48 12.34
N VAL A 247 -3.37 16.32 12.97
CA VAL A 247 -3.67 15.02 12.36
C VAL A 247 -5.05 14.57 12.82
N PHE A 248 -5.90 14.18 11.87
CA PHE A 248 -7.21 13.61 12.12
C PHE A 248 -7.25 12.17 11.64
N ALA A 249 -7.99 11.32 12.36
CA ALA A 249 -8.27 9.95 11.95
C ALA A 249 -9.76 9.63 12.10
N TRP A 250 -10.24 8.68 11.30
CA TRP A 250 -11.59 8.13 11.38
C TRP A 250 -11.67 6.73 10.73
N GLY A 251 -12.77 6.03 10.94
CA GLY A 251 -13.01 4.68 10.41
C GLY A 251 -12.91 3.60 11.49
N LEU A 252 -12.46 2.40 11.12
CA LEU A 252 -12.29 1.26 12.03
C LEU A 252 -11.21 1.52 13.08
N ASN A 253 -11.49 1.17 14.34
CA ASN A 253 -10.57 1.43 15.46
C ASN A 253 -10.56 0.32 16.53
N GLN A 254 -10.97 -0.91 16.19
CA GLN A 254 -11.05 -2.04 17.14
C GLN A 254 -9.70 -2.42 17.79
N TYR A 255 -8.57 -2.08 17.16
CA TYR A 255 -7.24 -2.26 17.72
C TYR A 255 -6.56 -0.91 18.05
N GLY A 256 -7.29 0.20 18.02
CA GLY A 256 -6.72 1.52 18.26
C GLY A 256 -5.91 2.05 17.06
N GLN A 257 -6.09 1.50 15.86
CA GLN A 257 -5.34 1.89 14.65
C GLN A 257 -5.63 3.32 14.17
N CYS A 258 -6.66 4.00 14.66
CA CYS A 258 -6.84 5.44 14.46
C CYS A 258 -5.98 6.30 15.41
N GLY A 259 -5.30 5.70 16.41
CA GLY A 259 -4.50 6.43 17.41
C GLY A 259 -5.35 7.25 18.39
N ILE A 260 -6.65 6.94 18.46
CA ILE A 260 -7.65 7.61 19.30
C ILE A 260 -8.14 6.59 20.32
N TYR A 261 -7.96 6.93 21.60
CA TYR A 261 -8.35 6.10 22.72
C TYR A 261 -8.87 7.01 23.85
N GLY A 262 -10.05 6.68 24.38
CA GLY A 262 -10.67 7.34 25.53
C GLY A 262 -10.92 6.35 26.66
N GLU A 263 -11.45 6.81 27.78
CA GLU A 263 -11.68 6.02 29.02
C GLU A 263 -12.66 4.84 28.88
N ASN A 264 -13.23 4.60 27.69
CA ASN A 264 -14.03 3.40 27.40
C ASN A 264 -13.32 2.57 26.32
N GLU A 265 -13.00 1.36 26.75
CA GLU A 265 -12.07 0.35 26.26
C GLU A 265 -12.15 0.07 24.75
N LEU A 266 -11.04 -0.38 24.16
CA LEU A 266 -11.03 -0.94 22.82
C LEU A 266 -11.93 -2.17 22.81
N GLU A 267 -13.15 -2.00 22.35
CA GLU A 267 -14.10 -3.08 22.16
C GLU A 267 -14.10 -3.56 20.71
N ASP A 268 -14.52 -4.80 20.51
CA ASP A 268 -14.71 -5.37 19.18
C ASP A 268 -15.67 -4.50 18.35
N GLY A 269 -15.28 -4.18 17.13
CA GLY A 269 -16.05 -3.29 16.25
C GLY A 269 -16.04 -1.81 16.66
N SER A 270 -15.10 -1.33 17.47
CA SER A 270 -14.96 0.11 17.78
C SER A 270 -14.75 0.96 16.51
N LEU A 271 -15.47 2.08 16.42
CA LEU A 271 -15.47 2.98 15.25
C LEU A 271 -15.24 4.44 15.66
N VAL A 272 -14.39 5.13 14.91
CA VAL A 272 -14.26 6.59 14.97
C VAL A 272 -15.12 7.19 13.85
N THR A 273 -16.34 7.59 14.18
CA THR A 273 -17.37 7.94 13.17
C THR A 273 -17.22 9.31 12.53
N LYS A 274 -16.35 10.17 13.08
CA LYS A 274 -16.04 11.51 12.57
C LYS A 274 -14.54 11.75 12.64
N PRO A 275 -13.95 12.52 11.70
CA PRO A 275 -12.55 12.93 11.79
C PRO A 275 -12.25 13.51 13.18
N THR A 276 -11.37 12.83 13.91
CA THR A 276 -11.05 13.13 15.30
C THR A 276 -9.54 13.29 15.44
N LYS A 277 -9.11 14.26 16.24
CA LYS A 277 -7.70 14.62 16.34
C LYS A 277 -6.88 13.51 17.00
N VAL A 278 -5.76 13.15 16.37
CA VAL A 278 -4.75 12.23 16.90
C VAL A 278 -3.69 13.06 17.65
N SER A 279 -3.94 13.29 18.93
CA SER A 279 -3.09 14.15 19.77
C SER A 279 -1.64 13.67 19.88
N GLY A 280 -1.40 12.37 19.76
CA GLY A 280 -0.05 11.78 19.88
C GLY A 280 0.95 12.22 18.82
N ILE A 281 0.48 12.65 17.63
CA ILE A 281 1.34 13.04 16.49
C ILE A 281 1.01 14.40 15.88
N SER A 282 -0.07 15.06 16.31
CA SER A 282 -0.39 16.43 15.88
C SER A 282 0.72 17.41 16.30
N GLY A 283 1.15 18.26 15.38
CA GLY A 283 2.21 19.25 15.59
C GLY A 283 3.62 18.67 15.66
N LYS A 284 3.82 17.40 15.31
CA LYS A 284 5.15 16.74 15.25
C LYS A 284 5.79 16.77 13.86
N GLY A 285 5.17 17.42 12.88
CA GLY A 285 5.68 17.52 11.51
C GLY A 285 5.56 16.20 10.75
N VAL A 286 4.35 15.64 10.67
CA VAL A 286 4.09 14.41 9.91
C VAL A 286 4.36 14.64 8.42
N VAL A 287 5.18 13.77 7.83
CA VAL A 287 5.53 13.78 6.40
C VAL A 287 4.76 12.71 5.63
N SER A 288 4.56 11.54 6.24
CA SER A 288 3.83 10.43 5.62
C SER A 288 3.13 9.58 6.68
N ILE A 289 1.98 9.02 6.32
CA ILE A 289 1.26 8.01 7.11
C ILE A 289 0.93 6.85 6.17
N ALA A 290 1.22 5.62 6.61
CA ALA A 290 0.86 4.39 5.94
C ALA A 290 0.04 3.51 6.91
N GLY A 291 -1.10 2.99 6.47
CA GLY A 291 -1.95 2.10 7.26
C GLY A 291 -2.00 0.70 6.64
N GLY A 292 -1.97 -0.33 7.49
CA GLY A 292 -2.39 -1.68 7.08
C GLY A 292 -3.85 -1.93 7.45
N GLU A 293 -4.20 -3.18 7.72
CA GLU A 293 -5.58 -3.54 8.08
C GLU A 293 -5.97 -3.05 9.48
N HIS A 294 -5.04 -3.24 10.42
CA HIS A 294 -5.27 -3.02 11.84
C HIS A 294 -4.12 -2.28 12.54
N HIS A 295 -3.20 -1.70 11.78
CA HIS A 295 -2.06 -0.95 12.31
C HIS A 295 -1.77 0.28 11.44
N SER A 296 -0.96 1.19 11.96
CA SER A 296 -0.53 2.40 11.27
C SER A 296 0.91 2.74 11.62
N VAL A 297 1.58 3.36 10.65
CA VAL A 297 2.95 3.83 10.72
C VAL A 297 2.98 5.28 10.25
N ALA A 298 3.61 6.16 11.00
CA ALA A 298 3.84 7.55 10.59
C ALA A 298 5.31 7.92 10.61
N LEU A 299 5.71 8.67 9.59
CA LEU A 299 7.04 9.25 9.43
C LEU A 299 6.98 10.75 9.73
N MET A 300 7.83 11.20 10.64
CA MET A 300 8.00 12.61 10.98
C MET A 300 9.12 13.24 10.14
N ASN A 301 9.11 14.58 10.03
CA ASN A 301 10.13 15.35 9.31
C ASN A 301 11.54 15.24 9.89
N THR A 302 11.66 14.78 11.13
CA THR A 302 12.91 14.47 11.82
C THR A 302 13.53 13.14 11.37
N GLY A 303 12.79 12.32 10.62
CA GLY A 303 13.17 10.96 10.24
C GLY A 303 12.78 9.90 11.28
N THR A 304 12.05 10.26 12.34
CA THR A 304 11.56 9.32 13.35
C THR A 304 10.26 8.65 12.94
N VAL A 305 10.09 7.38 13.33
CA VAL A 305 8.90 6.56 13.00
C VAL A 305 8.06 6.30 14.25
N PHE A 306 6.74 6.44 14.11
CA PHE A 306 5.74 6.09 15.13
C PHE A 306 4.85 4.96 14.61
N THR A 307 4.50 4.00 15.47
CA THR A 307 3.58 2.91 15.17
C THR A 307 2.48 2.79 16.22
N TRP A 308 1.30 2.31 15.83
CA TRP A 308 0.17 2.01 16.72
C TRP A 308 -0.84 1.07 16.04
N GLY A 309 -1.70 0.43 16.84
CA GLY A 309 -2.70 -0.54 16.38
C GLY A 309 -2.44 -1.95 16.94
N ARG A 310 -2.75 -2.96 16.14
CA ARG A 310 -2.67 -4.40 16.49
C ARG A 310 -1.23 -4.87 16.70
N LEU A 311 -1.05 -5.78 17.66
CA LEU A 311 0.24 -6.39 18.03
C LEU A 311 0.31 -7.91 17.75
N ASP A 312 -0.83 -8.54 17.44
CA ASP A 312 -0.94 -10.00 17.37
C ASP A 312 0.05 -10.66 16.41
N MET A 313 0.36 -10.00 15.28
CA MET A 313 1.28 -10.47 14.24
C MET A 313 2.54 -9.61 14.17
N GLN A 314 2.88 -8.97 15.30
CA GLN A 314 4.05 -8.11 15.43
C GLN A 314 4.04 -6.87 14.52
N GLU A 315 2.86 -6.37 14.12
CA GLU A 315 2.75 -5.31 13.11
C GLU A 315 3.37 -3.97 13.55
N LEU A 316 3.66 -3.78 14.83
CA LEU A 316 4.15 -2.52 15.39
C LEU A 316 5.67 -2.40 15.48
N GLY A 317 6.41 -3.50 15.40
CA GLY A 317 7.87 -3.47 15.55
C GLY A 317 8.32 -3.09 16.97
N ILE A 318 7.47 -3.32 17.99
CA ILE A 318 7.77 -3.00 19.39
C ILE A 318 8.09 -4.30 20.12
N PRO A 319 9.29 -4.43 20.72
CA PRO A 319 9.61 -5.64 21.47
C PRO A 319 8.72 -5.74 22.71
N SER A 320 8.32 -6.96 23.04
CA SER A 320 7.49 -7.32 24.19
C SER A 320 7.98 -6.71 25.52
N GLN A 321 9.28 -6.52 25.71
CA GLN A 321 9.86 -5.92 26.92
C GLN A 321 9.74 -4.38 26.97
N LYS A 322 9.47 -3.72 25.83
CA LYS A 322 9.32 -2.26 25.73
C LYS A 322 7.87 -1.83 25.46
N LEU A 323 6.90 -2.72 25.66
CA LEU A 323 5.50 -2.37 25.51
C LEU A 323 5.12 -1.24 26.48
N PRO A 324 4.46 -0.18 26.00
CA PRO A 324 4.08 0.95 26.84
C PRO A 324 2.99 0.56 27.85
N LEU A 325 2.84 1.37 28.91
CA LEU A 325 1.85 1.15 29.96
C LEU A 325 0.40 1.20 29.45
N TYR A 326 0.15 1.95 28.37
CA TYR A 326 -1.16 2.05 27.72
C TYR A 326 -1.43 0.93 26.70
N THR A 327 -0.60 -0.12 26.66
CA THR A 327 -0.87 -1.33 25.88
C THR A 327 -2.19 -1.95 26.33
N TYR A 328 -3.11 -2.15 25.41
CA TYR A 328 -4.36 -2.83 25.70
C TYR A 328 -4.12 -4.33 25.85
N ARG A 329 -4.68 -4.89 26.93
CA ARG A 329 -4.64 -6.31 27.24
C ARG A 329 -6.06 -6.85 27.34
N ASP A 330 -6.29 -8.00 26.73
CA ASP A 330 -7.61 -8.65 26.79
C ASP A 330 -7.88 -9.27 28.17
N ALA A 331 -9.07 -9.87 28.33
CA ALA A 331 -9.48 -10.54 29.56
C ALA A 331 -8.54 -11.68 30.02
N HIS A 332 -7.67 -12.18 29.15
CA HIS A 332 -6.66 -13.20 29.46
C HIS A 332 -5.27 -12.59 29.75
N GLY A 333 -5.16 -11.26 29.83
CA GLY A 333 -3.91 -10.54 30.08
C GLY A 333 -2.97 -10.47 28.87
N ARG A 334 -3.39 -10.95 27.69
CA ARG A 334 -2.57 -10.94 26.48
C ARG A 334 -2.54 -9.54 25.90
N ALA A 335 -1.36 -9.03 25.56
CA ALA A 335 -1.24 -7.76 24.84
C ALA A 335 -1.78 -7.93 23.42
N ARG A 336 -2.74 -7.10 23.03
CA ARG A 336 -3.43 -7.19 21.72
C ARG A 336 -3.17 -5.99 20.84
N SER A 337 -2.95 -4.83 21.43
CA SER A 337 -2.71 -3.59 20.69
C SER A 337 -2.02 -2.52 21.52
N VAL A 338 -1.41 -1.58 20.82
CA VAL A 338 -0.88 -0.34 21.36
C VAL A 338 -1.67 0.81 20.71
N PRO A 339 -2.69 1.36 21.38
CA PRO A 339 -3.68 2.24 20.76
C PRO A 339 -3.23 3.70 20.61
N PHE A 340 -2.01 4.04 21.07
CA PHE A 340 -1.44 5.37 20.94
C PHE A 340 -0.18 5.34 20.08
N PRO A 341 0.04 6.37 19.24
CA PRO A 341 1.28 6.51 18.49
C PRO A 341 2.51 6.39 19.37
N THR A 342 3.31 5.35 19.12
CA THR A 342 4.50 5.00 19.91
C THR A 342 5.72 5.08 19.02
N GLN A 343 6.73 5.85 19.43
CA GLN A 343 7.97 5.93 18.68
C GLN A 343 8.72 4.60 18.74
N ILE A 344 9.20 4.12 17.59
CA ILE A 344 10.04 2.92 17.48
C ILE A 344 11.45 3.26 17.01
N GLN A 345 12.38 2.36 17.28
CA GLN A 345 13.75 2.47 16.80
C GLN A 345 13.90 1.68 15.49
N ILE A 346 14.43 2.33 14.46
CA ILE A 346 14.80 1.71 13.19
C ILE A 346 16.32 1.63 13.13
N GLY A 347 16.87 0.44 12.85
CA GLY A 347 18.31 0.23 12.84
C GLY A 347 18.98 0.20 14.22
N GLU A 348 20.29 -0.06 14.20
CA GLU A 348 21.07 -0.25 15.42
C GLU A 348 21.40 1.07 16.12
N SER A 349 21.57 2.15 15.34
CA SER A 349 21.87 3.49 15.85
C SER A 349 20.60 4.28 16.13
N THR A 350 20.60 5.04 17.23
CA THR A 350 19.55 6.01 17.56
C THR A 350 19.48 7.17 16.57
N ASP A 351 20.55 7.40 15.80
CA ASP A 351 20.64 8.49 14.82
C ASP A 351 20.15 8.08 13.42
N THR A 352 19.73 6.83 13.24
CA THR A 352 19.21 6.34 11.96
C THR A 352 17.96 7.12 11.57
N LYS A 353 17.99 7.78 10.42
CA LYS A 353 16.85 8.54 9.88
C LYS A 353 16.16 7.78 8.76
N VAL A 354 14.83 7.83 8.79
CA VAL A 354 13.95 7.23 7.79
C VAL A 354 13.50 8.29 6.79
N LYS A 355 13.51 7.95 5.50
CA LYS A 355 13.00 8.81 4.42
C LYS A 355 11.68 8.31 3.81
N ALA A 356 11.38 7.03 3.94
CA ALA A 356 10.15 6.44 3.42
C ALA A 356 9.65 5.29 4.32
N ILE A 357 8.35 5.09 4.34
CA ILE A 357 7.66 4.01 5.06
C ILE A 357 6.68 3.34 4.11
N GLY A 358 6.30 2.09 4.41
CA GLY A 358 5.26 1.37 3.69
C GLY A 358 4.63 0.30 4.57
N THR A 359 3.41 -0.08 4.24
CA THR A 359 2.65 -1.12 4.93
C THR A 359 2.03 -2.06 3.89
N GLY A 360 1.85 -3.32 4.25
CA GLY A 360 0.81 -4.17 3.69
C GLY A 360 -0.27 -4.42 4.73
N SER A 361 -1.10 -5.45 4.58
CA SER A 361 -2.19 -5.72 5.54
C SER A 361 -1.70 -5.94 6.97
N HIS A 362 -0.62 -6.73 7.14
CA HIS A 362 -0.07 -7.12 8.45
C HIS A 362 1.46 -7.04 8.57
N HIS A 363 2.13 -6.35 7.65
CA HIS A 363 3.58 -6.19 7.66
C HIS A 363 3.94 -4.75 7.29
N SER A 364 5.14 -4.32 7.67
CA SER A 364 5.54 -2.92 7.62
C SER A 364 7.01 -2.76 7.23
N PHE A 365 7.33 -1.57 6.74
CA PHE A 365 8.65 -1.20 6.27
C PHE A 365 9.07 0.21 6.68
N ALA A 366 10.37 0.38 6.84
CA ALA A 366 11.04 1.67 6.89
C ALA A 366 12.28 1.66 6.00
N VAL A 367 12.49 2.73 5.24
CA VAL A 367 13.65 2.94 4.37
C VAL A 367 14.48 4.08 4.93
N THR A 368 15.76 3.83 5.23
CA THR A 368 16.67 4.84 5.78
C THR A 368 17.10 5.86 4.72
N GLU A 369 17.71 6.98 5.12
CA GLU A 369 18.26 7.99 4.20
C GLU A 369 19.29 7.37 3.21
N GLU A 370 20.03 6.35 3.66
CA GLU A 370 20.98 5.56 2.87
C GLU A 370 20.31 4.56 1.93
N GLY A 371 18.98 4.38 2.01
CA GLY A 371 18.20 3.46 1.20
C GLY A 371 18.21 2.02 1.69
N VAL A 372 18.56 1.78 2.96
CA VAL A 372 18.46 0.45 3.59
C VAL A 372 17.04 0.19 4.04
N VAL A 373 16.52 -1.01 3.78
CA VAL A 373 15.16 -1.39 4.17
C VAL A 373 15.16 -2.21 5.45
N TYR A 374 14.30 -1.83 6.39
CA TYR A 374 13.94 -2.61 7.57
C TYR A 374 12.49 -3.07 7.45
N ALA A 375 12.21 -4.33 7.79
CA ALA A 375 10.89 -4.94 7.71
C ALA A 375 10.51 -5.62 9.03
N TRP A 376 9.21 -5.65 9.34
CA TRP A 376 8.65 -6.35 10.49
C TRP A 376 7.17 -6.75 10.25
N GLY A 377 6.60 -7.53 11.16
CA GLY A 377 5.22 -8.02 11.10
C GLY A 377 5.09 -9.47 10.60
N PHE A 378 3.93 -9.78 10.01
CA PHE A 378 3.50 -11.14 9.67
C PHE A 378 4.46 -11.87 8.72
N GLY A 379 4.95 -13.04 9.15
CA GLY A 379 6.06 -13.75 8.49
C GLY A 379 5.67 -14.84 7.49
N ASP A 380 4.51 -15.46 7.63
CA ASP A 380 4.19 -16.73 6.96
C ASP A 380 4.09 -16.63 5.43
N THR A 381 3.78 -15.43 4.91
CA THR A 381 3.72 -15.17 3.46
C THR A 381 5.04 -14.68 2.88
N TYR A 382 6.08 -14.60 3.70
CA TYR A 382 7.39 -14.02 3.37
C TYR A 382 7.34 -12.55 2.91
N ALA A 383 6.22 -11.86 3.11
CA ALA A 383 6.07 -10.45 2.77
C ALA A 383 7.09 -9.52 3.46
N PRO A 384 7.65 -9.82 4.65
CA PRO A 384 8.78 -9.05 5.17
C PRO A 384 10.08 -9.18 4.36
N GLY A 385 10.23 -10.20 3.51
CA GLY A 385 11.38 -10.35 2.60
C GLY A 385 12.69 -10.81 3.25
N LEU A 386 12.61 -11.39 4.45
CA LEU A 386 13.77 -11.76 5.27
C LEU A 386 14.28 -13.18 5.04
N GLY A 387 13.76 -13.89 4.04
CA GLY A 387 14.06 -15.29 3.74
C GLY A 387 13.10 -16.25 4.45
N PRO A 388 13.48 -17.52 4.60
CA PRO A 388 12.76 -18.46 5.45
C PRO A 388 12.70 -17.91 6.88
N LEU A 389 11.50 -17.79 7.43
CA LEU A 389 11.22 -17.31 8.78
C LEU A 389 10.58 -18.43 9.60
N ASP A 390 10.88 -18.48 10.90
CA ASP A 390 10.27 -19.41 11.86
C ASP A 390 9.02 -18.81 12.55
N GLY A 391 8.55 -17.65 12.08
CA GLY A 391 7.38 -16.94 12.59
C GLY A 391 7.41 -15.45 12.26
N ASP A 392 6.58 -14.68 12.97
CA ASP A 392 6.45 -13.24 12.79
C ASP A 392 7.69 -12.47 13.26
N VAL A 393 7.92 -11.31 12.65
CA VAL A 393 9.11 -10.50 12.86
C VAL A 393 8.80 -9.41 13.88
N GLU A 394 9.20 -9.62 15.14
CA GLU A 394 8.93 -8.70 16.27
C GLU A 394 9.56 -7.31 16.11
N LEU A 395 10.75 -7.23 15.50
CA LEU A 395 11.56 -6.02 15.42
C LEU A 395 11.85 -5.61 13.99
N PRO A 396 11.92 -4.30 13.69
CA PRO A 396 12.43 -3.81 12.42
C PRO A 396 13.78 -4.44 12.09
N THR A 397 13.78 -5.35 11.12
CA THR A 397 14.94 -6.18 10.79
C THR A 397 15.42 -5.85 9.38
N LYS A 398 16.73 -5.65 9.22
CA LYS A 398 17.33 -5.26 7.96
C LYS A 398 17.12 -6.34 6.89
N ILE A 399 16.53 -5.96 5.76
CA ILE A 399 16.52 -6.81 4.57
C ILE A 399 17.92 -6.80 3.96
N TYR A 400 18.50 -7.99 3.78
CA TYR A 400 19.80 -8.15 3.14
C TYR A 400 19.76 -9.32 2.16
N ASN A 401 20.03 -9.03 0.88
CA ASN A 401 20.25 -10.05 -0.13
C ASN A 401 21.12 -9.52 -1.29
N THR A 402 21.56 -10.42 -2.16
CA THR A 402 22.42 -10.08 -3.30
C THR A 402 21.77 -9.14 -4.31
N ALA A 403 20.45 -9.13 -4.44
CA ALA A 403 19.75 -8.27 -5.39
C ALA A 403 19.67 -6.80 -4.94
N THR A 404 19.63 -6.55 -3.62
CA THR A 404 19.42 -5.20 -3.07
C THR A 404 20.63 -4.64 -2.33
N LYS A 405 21.70 -5.43 -2.09
CA LYS A 405 22.89 -4.99 -1.33
C LYS A 405 23.58 -3.74 -1.87
N ASP A 406 23.53 -3.52 -3.19
CA ASP A 406 24.19 -2.39 -3.87
C ASP A 406 23.15 -1.39 -4.40
N MET A 407 21.95 -1.39 -3.81
CA MET A 407 20.83 -0.56 -4.20
C MET A 407 20.46 0.42 -3.09
N LYS A 408 20.20 1.66 -3.47
CA LYS A 408 19.54 2.66 -2.64
C LYS A 408 18.05 2.59 -2.92
N ILE A 409 17.29 2.00 -2.00
CA ILE A 409 15.82 1.95 -2.13
C ILE A 409 15.24 3.34 -1.88
N GLU A 410 14.27 3.73 -2.70
CA GLU A 410 13.61 5.04 -2.67
C GLU A 410 12.13 4.91 -2.31
N MET A 411 11.48 3.83 -2.74
CA MET A 411 10.05 3.57 -2.53
C MET A 411 9.83 2.13 -2.09
N ILE A 412 8.85 1.91 -1.22
CA ILE A 412 8.43 0.59 -0.77
C ILE A 412 6.95 0.60 -0.38
N SER A 413 6.24 -0.47 -0.71
CA SER A 413 4.86 -0.70 -0.26
C SER A 413 4.55 -2.20 -0.23
N GLY A 414 3.59 -2.59 0.60
CA GLY A 414 3.06 -3.95 0.68
C GLY A 414 1.64 -4.04 0.13
N GLY A 415 1.26 -5.23 -0.33
CA GLY A 415 -0.14 -5.63 -0.53
C GLY A 415 -0.61 -6.55 0.60
N GLY A 416 -1.54 -7.44 0.30
CA GLY A 416 -2.06 -8.39 1.30
C GLY A 416 -0.97 -9.37 1.80
N GLN A 417 -0.23 -9.95 0.87
CA GLN A 417 0.72 -11.05 1.12
C GLN A 417 2.06 -10.92 0.37
N PHE A 418 2.31 -9.75 -0.22
CA PHE A 418 3.49 -9.48 -1.03
C PHE A 418 3.95 -8.04 -0.86
N SER A 419 5.12 -7.72 -1.40
CA SER A 419 5.67 -6.38 -1.33
C SER A 419 6.48 -6.02 -2.56
N VAL A 420 6.59 -4.72 -2.80
CA VAL A 420 7.28 -4.12 -3.93
C VAL A 420 8.19 -3.00 -3.43
N SER A 421 9.43 -2.95 -3.93
CA SER A 421 10.31 -1.80 -3.75
C SER A 421 10.90 -1.32 -5.07
N GLY A 422 11.20 -0.02 -5.10
CA GLY A 422 11.91 0.63 -6.19
C GLY A 422 13.19 1.26 -5.68
N GLY A 423 14.31 1.00 -6.37
CA GLY A 423 15.60 1.56 -5.99
C GLY A 423 16.50 1.86 -7.17
N ILE A 424 17.54 2.64 -6.91
CA ILE A 424 18.60 2.98 -7.86
C ILE A 424 19.93 2.36 -7.42
N PRO A 425 20.85 2.01 -8.34
CA PRO A 425 22.17 1.53 -7.95
C PRO A 425 22.90 2.57 -7.10
N SER A 426 23.49 2.14 -5.99
CA SER A 426 24.31 3.01 -5.15
C SER A 426 25.54 3.48 -5.94
N SER A 427 25.89 4.76 -5.80
CA SER A 427 27.05 5.33 -6.50
C SER A 427 28.36 4.72 -5.98
N ASN A 428 29.45 4.83 -6.74
CA ASN A 428 30.76 4.32 -6.28
C ASN A 428 31.30 5.07 -5.05
N GLU A 429 30.86 6.31 -4.82
CA GLU A 429 31.25 7.11 -3.64
C GLU A 429 30.58 6.58 -2.36
N ASP A 430 29.37 6.04 -2.47
CA ASP A 430 28.62 5.46 -1.35
C ASP A 430 29.18 4.10 -0.87
N ARG A 431 30.12 3.50 -1.62
CA ARG A 431 30.68 2.16 -1.35
C ARG A 431 31.95 2.19 -0.50
N ILE A 432 32.45 3.37 -0.13
CA ILE A 432 33.65 3.51 0.70
C ILE A 432 33.19 3.49 2.16
N PRO A 433 33.64 2.55 3.00
CA PRO A 433 33.33 2.59 4.43
C PRO A 433 33.89 3.90 5.02
N PRO A 434 33.22 4.52 6.02
CA PRO A 434 33.74 5.73 6.63
C PRO A 434 35.17 5.48 7.10
N SER A 435 36.09 6.35 6.67
CA SER A 435 37.48 6.29 7.06
C SER A 435 37.56 6.23 8.57
N SER A 436 38.12 5.15 9.10
CA SER A 436 38.51 5.05 10.51
C SER A 436 39.49 6.18 10.80
N SER A 437 39.00 7.28 11.38
CA SER A 437 39.86 8.29 11.97
C SER A 437 40.45 7.69 13.24
N THR A 438 41.75 7.41 13.16
CA THR A 438 42.67 7.02 14.25
C THR A 438 42.67 8.00 15.40
#